data_AF-A0A1I7NGF6-F1
#
_entry.id   AF-A0A1I7NGF6-F1
#
_cell.length_a   1.000
_cell.length_b   1.000
_cell.length_c   1.000
_cell.angle_alpha   90.00
_cell.angle_beta   90.00
_cell.angle_gamma   90.00
#
_symmetry.space_group_name_H-M   'P 1'
#
loop_
_entity.id
_entity.type
_entity.pdbx_description
1 polymer ?
#
loop_
_entity_poly.entity_id
_entity_poly.type
_entity_poly.pdbx_seq_one_letter_code
_entity_poly.pdbx_strand_id
1 'polypeptide(L)'
;MLDTLQTFMNDYGWNLLVLIGFSLLLLVVLLVIIAFLLLMDRKVWAAVQMRRGPNVVGPFGLLQSFADLLKFVLKEPIIPSGSDKVVFLLAPLATATCALASWAVIPVNENSWGRWVISDMNVGILYLLAISSLGVYGIIMGGWASNSKYPFMGALRSAAQMVSYEVSIGFVIICVLLCVGSLNVTDVVNSQKTGIGTHIGLTNSLFDWNWFALFPMFVVFFISALAETNRPPFDLVEAESELVAGFMVEYSSTPYLLYMLGEYVSITAMCAMTTILFLGGWLPPLDIWPLNAVPGIFWFLIKVVFVFFMFAMVKAMVPRYRYDQLMRLGWKVFLPLSLVMVVITAAVLQFGGFLS
;
A
#
# COMPACT_ATOMS: atom_id res chain seq x y z
N MET A 1 42.94 -18.09 -6.23
CA MET A 1 41.64 -18.63 -6.67
C MET A 1 40.78 -19.07 -5.48
N LEU A 2 41.30 -19.87 -4.54
CA LEU A 2 40.61 -20.17 -3.27
C LEU A 2 40.50 -18.94 -2.35
N ASP A 3 41.56 -18.13 -2.22
CA ASP A 3 41.52 -16.91 -1.40
C ASP A 3 40.59 -15.83 -1.96
N THR A 4 40.49 -15.74 -3.30
CA THR A 4 39.55 -14.84 -4.00
C THR A 4 38.10 -15.31 -3.86
N LEU A 5 37.86 -16.62 -3.75
CA LEU A 5 36.52 -17.17 -3.48
C LEU A 5 36.14 -17.05 -2.01
N GLN A 6 37.10 -17.17 -1.08
CA GLN A 6 36.86 -16.94 0.35
C GLN A 6 36.58 -15.47 0.68
N THR A 7 37.31 -14.54 0.07
CA THR A 7 37.02 -13.09 0.18
C THR A 7 35.67 -12.75 -0.46
N PHE A 8 35.35 -13.31 -1.63
CA PHE A 8 34.02 -13.15 -2.24
C PHE A 8 32.89 -13.72 -1.37
N MET A 9 33.06 -14.91 -0.80
CA MET A 9 32.05 -15.55 0.07
C MET A 9 31.90 -14.85 1.43
N ASN A 10 32.99 -14.34 2.01
CA ASN A 10 32.91 -13.61 3.29
C ASN A 10 32.38 -12.19 3.11
N ASP A 11 32.79 -11.46 2.07
CA ASP A 11 32.37 -10.07 1.89
C ASP A 11 31.02 -9.94 1.18
N TYR A 12 30.73 -10.77 0.18
CA TYR A 12 29.45 -10.73 -0.54
C TYR A 12 28.48 -11.80 -0.07
N GLY A 13 28.95 -13.02 0.20
CA GLY A 13 28.09 -14.12 0.64
C GLY A 13 27.47 -13.87 2.01
N TRP A 14 28.23 -13.39 2.98
CA TRP A 14 27.69 -13.05 4.31
C TRP A 14 26.69 -11.89 4.24
N ASN A 15 27.02 -10.82 3.52
CA ASN A 15 26.13 -9.68 3.34
C ASN A 15 24.82 -10.08 2.61
N LEU A 16 24.91 -10.97 1.61
CA LEU A 16 23.74 -11.49 0.91
C LEU A 16 22.89 -12.38 1.82
N LEU A 17 23.49 -13.23 2.65
CA LEU A 17 22.76 -14.04 3.63
C LEU A 17 22.05 -13.17 4.68
N VAL A 18 22.73 -12.14 5.17
CA VAL A 18 22.16 -11.17 6.10
C VAL A 18 20.97 -10.43 5.46
N LEU A 19 21.11 -9.98 4.21
CA LEU A 19 20.04 -9.33 3.45
C LEU A 19 18.83 -10.27 3.26
N ILE A 20 19.05 -11.52 2.88
CA ILE A 20 18.00 -12.53 2.74
C ILE A 20 17.31 -12.76 4.09
N GLY A 21 18.09 -12.88 5.17
CA GLY A 21 17.58 -13.04 6.54
C GLY A 21 16.66 -11.88 6.95
N PHE A 22 17.10 -10.64 6.73
CA PHE A 22 16.29 -9.45 7.02
C PHE A 22 15.04 -9.37 6.12
N SER A 23 15.17 -9.68 4.83
CA SER A 23 14.04 -9.70 3.91
C SER A 23 12.99 -10.74 4.32
N LEU A 24 13.42 -11.95 4.70
CA LEU A 24 12.52 -13.00 5.18
C LEU A 24 11.85 -12.60 6.50
N LEU A 25 12.61 -12.01 7.43
CA LEU A 25 12.07 -11.52 8.69
C LEU A 25 10.98 -10.46 8.43
N LEU A 26 11.25 -9.47 7.58
CA LEU A 26 10.28 -8.43 7.24
C LEU A 26 9.02 -9.04 6.63
N LEU A 27 9.15 -9.98 5.69
CA LEU A 27 8.01 -10.65 5.07
C LEU A 27 7.17 -11.43 6.09
N VAL A 28 7.80 -12.19 6.99
CA VAL A 28 7.09 -12.93 8.04
C VAL A 28 6.34 -11.97 8.97
N VAL A 29 7.01 -10.91 9.42
CA VAL A 29 6.39 -9.88 10.28
C VAL A 29 5.22 -9.20 9.56
N LEU A 30 5.40 -8.84 8.28
CA LEU A 30 4.37 -8.23 7.45
C LEU A 30 3.14 -9.13 7.33
N LEU A 31 3.33 -10.41 7.00
CA LEU A 31 2.21 -11.36 6.87
C LEU A 31 1.46 -11.55 8.20
N VAL A 32 2.17 -11.55 9.32
CA VAL A 32 1.55 -11.59 10.67
C VAL A 32 0.75 -10.31 10.94
N ILE A 33 1.30 -9.13 10.62
CA ILE A 33 0.58 -7.85 10.75
C ILE A 33 -0.68 -7.86 9.90
N ILE A 34 -0.59 -8.31 8.65
CA ILE A 34 -1.75 -8.39 7.74
C ILE A 34 -2.81 -9.34 8.28
N ALA A 35 -2.43 -10.48 8.85
CA ALA A 35 -3.36 -11.39 9.51
C ALA A 35 -4.14 -10.68 10.63
N PHE A 36 -3.50 -9.82 11.42
CA PHE A 36 -4.21 -9.03 12.43
C PHE A 36 -5.01 -7.85 11.85
N LEU A 37 -4.54 -7.19 10.79
CA LEU A 37 -5.29 -6.14 10.09
C LEU A 37 -6.59 -6.69 9.47
N LEU A 38 -6.58 -7.91 8.95
CA LEU A 38 -7.77 -8.62 8.48
C LEU A 38 -8.82 -8.80 9.59
N LEU A 39 -8.36 -9.19 10.78
CA LEU A 39 -9.23 -9.32 11.96
C LEU A 39 -9.76 -7.95 12.38
N MET A 40 -8.91 -6.92 12.34
CA MET A 40 -9.28 -5.55 12.67
C MET A 40 -10.37 -5.02 11.74
N ASP A 41 -10.22 -5.19 10.42
CA ASP A 41 -11.22 -4.78 9.41
C ASP A 41 -12.61 -5.37 9.74
N ARG A 42 -12.66 -6.68 10.05
CA ARG A 42 -13.91 -7.35 10.45
C ARG A 42 -14.49 -6.81 11.75
N LYS A 43 -13.65 -6.49 12.74
CA LYS A 43 -14.10 -5.95 14.03
C LYS A 43 -14.60 -4.51 13.91
N VAL A 44 -13.90 -3.67 13.13
CA VAL A 44 -14.31 -2.28 12.85
C VAL A 44 -15.68 -2.29 12.18
N TRP A 45 -15.86 -3.10 11.14
CA TRP A 45 -17.13 -3.15 10.42
C TRP A 45 -18.29 -3.70 11.26
N ALA A 46 -18.01 -4.74 12.06
CA ALA A 46 -18.99 -5.26 13.01
C ALA A 46 -19.40 -4.19 14.04
N ALA A 47 -18.44 -3.43 14.56
CA ALA A 47 -18.70 -2.36 15.52
C ALA A 47 -19.59 -1.24 14.94
N VAL A 48 -19.34 -0.82 13.69
CA VAL A 48 -20.20 0.17 13.00
C VAL A 48 -21.64 -0.35 12.83
N GLN A 49 -21.80 -1.65 12.59
CA GLN A 49 -23.09 -2.31 12.46
C GLN A 49 -23.73 -2.71 13.81
N MET A 50 -23.16 -2.24 14.94
CA MET A 50 -23.60 -2.60 16.30
C MET A 50 -23.68 -4.11 16.55
N ARG A 51 -22.81 -4.91 15.92
CA ARG A 51 -22.68 -6.35 16.17
C ARG A 51 -21.26 -6.71 16.60
N ARG A 52 -21.11 -7.86 17.25
CA ARG A 52 -19.77 -8.36 17.61
C ARG A 52 -19.13 -9.01 16.39
N GLY A 53 -17.86 -8.69 16.15
CA GLY A 53 -17.02 -9.36 15.15
C GLY A 53 -16.67 -10.80 15.57
N PRO A 54 -15.72 -11.46 14.89
CA PRO A 54 -15.28 -12.81 15.24
C PRO A 54 -14.85 -12.88 16.71
N ASN A 55 -15.50 -13.74 17.51
CA ASN A 55 -15.28 -13.83 18.97
C ASN A 55 -15.16 -15.27 19.50
N VAL A 56 -15.14 -16.27 18.61
CA VAL A 56 -15.16 -17.70 19.00
C VAL A 56 -13.80 -18.37 18.87
N VAL A 57 -13.06 -18.10 17.77
CA VAL A 57 -11.79 -18.77 17.49
C VAL A 57 -10.64 -18.12 18.28
N GLY A 58 -10.35 -18.69 19.45
CA GLY A 58 -9.37 -18.17 20.42
C GLY A 58 -9.90 -17.00 21.26
N PRO A 59 -9.09 -16.47 22.21
CA PRO A 59 -9.48 -15.33 23.03
C PRO A 59 -9.80 -14.11 22.14
N PHE A 60 -10.99 -13.55 22.26
CA PHE A 60 -11.48 -12.43 21.43
C PHE A 60 -11.36 -12.62 19.91
N GLY A 61 -11.33 -13.86 19.41
CA GLY A 61 -11.20 -14.14 17.97
C GLY A 61 -9.80 -13.94 17.38
N LEU A 62 -8.74 -13.82 18.20
CA LEU A 62 -7.37 -13.55 17.72
C LEU A 62 -6.84 -14.60 16.75
N LEU A 63 -7.31 -15.84 16.85
CA LEU A 63 -6.84 -16.94 16.00
C LEU A 63 -7.67 -17.09 14.71
N GLN A 64 -8.66 -16.22 14.48
CA GLN A 64 -9.56 -16.33 13.32
C GLN A 64 -8.81 -16.25 11.98
N SER A 65 -7.88 -15.30 11.82
CA SER A 65 -7.16 -15.11 10.56
C SER A 65 -6.26 -16.31 10.23
N PHE A 66 -5.66 -16.93 11.24
CA PHE A 66 -4.88 -18.17 11.06
C PHE A 66 -5.77 -19.35 10.70
N ALA A 67 -6.97 -19.46 11.29
CA ALA A 67 -7.93 -20.49 10.93
C ALA A 67 -8.43 -20.34 9.48
N ASP A 68 -8.65 -19.11 9.02
CA ASP A 68 -9.04 -18.84 7.63
C ASP A 68 -7.91 -19.19 6.66
N LEU A 69 -6.66 -18.83 6.97
CA LEU A 69 -5.50 -19.20 6.16
C LEU A 69 -5.36 -20.73 6.07
N LEU A 70 -5.42 -21.43 7.21
CA LEU A 70 -5.32 -22.89 7.24
C LEU A 70 -6.45 -23.54 6.45
N LYS A 71 -7.68 -23.00 6.55
CA LYS A 71 -8.82 -23.46 5.76
C LYS A 71 -8.55 -23.37 4.26
N PHE A 72 -7.99 -22.26 3.77
CA PHE A 72 -7.68 -22.11 2.34
C PHE A 72 -6.49 -22.97 1.91
N VAL A 73 -5.54 -23.29 2.78
CA VAL A 73 -4.44 -24.21 2.45
C VAL A 73 -4.91 -25.66 2.36
N LEU A 74 -5.83 -26.07 3.24
CA LEU A 74 -6.34 -27.45 3.28
C LEU A 74 -7.44 -27.73 2.25
N LYS A 75 -8.05 -26.68 1.69
CA LYS A 75 -9.12 -26.85 0.69
C LYS A 75 -8.53 -27.31 -0.65
N GLU A 76 -9.25 -28.16 -1.36
CA GLU A 76 -8.82 -28.61 -2.69
C GLU A 76 -8.93 -27.47 -3.72
N PRO A 77 -7.88 -27.20 -4.52
CA PRO A 77 -7.94 -26.27 -5.63
C PRO A 77 -8.63 -26.92 -6.84
N ILE A 78 -9.78 -26.37 -7.22
CA ILE A 78 -10.53 -26.71 -8.44
C ILE A 78 -10.08 -25.77 -9.56
N ILE A 79 -9.60 -26.34 -10.66
CA ILE A 79 -9.18 -25.61 -11.85
C ILE A 79 -10.21 -25.87 -12.97
N PRO A 80 -10.82 -24.82 -13.56
CA PRO A 80 -11.81 -24.99 -14.63
C PRO A 80 -11.22 -25.69 -15.86
N SER A 81 -11.99 -26.57 -16.51
CA SER A 81 -11.53 -27.34 -17.68
C SER A 81 -11.24 -26.47 -18.90
N GLY A 82 -11.93 -25.34 -19.06
CA GLY A 82 -11.72 -24.38 -20.14
C GLY A 82 -10.59 -23.38 -19.90
N SER A 83 -9.95 -23.37 -18.73
CA SER A 83 -8.93 -22.38 -18.37
C SER A 83 -7.54 -22.73 -18.92
N ASP A 84 -6.73 -21.70 -19.21
CA ASP A 84 -5.30 -21.90 -19.44
C ASP A 84 -4.60 -22.15 -18.11
N LYS A 85 -4.23 -23.42 -17.84
CA LYS A 85 -3.68 -23.84 -16.54
C LYS A 85 -2.42 -23.10 -16.13
N VAL A 86 -1.55 -22.75 -17.09
CA VAL A 86 -0.26 -22.12 -16.79
C VAL A 86 -0.50 -20.69 -16.35
N VAL A 87 -1.24 -19.92 -17.15
CA VAL A 87 -1.52 -18.51 -16.85
C VAL A 87 -2.44 -18.40 -15.63
N PHE A 88 -3.40 -19.31 -15.48
CA PHE A 88 -4.32 -19.33 -14.35
C PHE A 88 -3.58 -19.45 -13.01
N LEU A 89 -2.56 -20.31 -12.91
CA LEU A 89 -1.77 -20.46 -11.68
C LEU A 89 -0.71 -19.37 -11.49
N LEU A 90 -0.11 -18.88 -12.58
CA LEU A 90 0.90 -17.83 -12.52
C LEU A 90 0.32 -16.46 -12.17
N ALA A 91 -0.91 -16.16 -12.57
CA ALA A 91 -1.50 -14.84 -12.37
C ALA A 91 -1.64 -14.44 -10.88
N PRO A 92 -2.23 -15.25 -9.97
CA PRO A 92 -2.25 -14.94 -8.54
C PRO A 92 -0.86 -14.85 -7.90
N LEU A 93 0.08 -15.68 -8.37
CA LEU A 93 1.46 -15.65 -7.90
C LEU A 93 2.11 -14.32 -8.29
N ALA A 94 1.94 -13.88 -9.54
CA ALA A 94 2.48 -12.62 -10.03
C ALA A 94 1.91 -11.40 -9.28
N THR A 95 0.60 -11.38 -8.98
CA THR A 95 0.03 -10.29 -8.16
C THR A 95 0.57 -10.28 -6.75
N ALA A 96 0.69 -11.44 -6.11
CA ALA A 96 1.19 -11.54 -4.75
C ALA A 96 2.68 -11.17 -4.67
N THR A 97 3.50 -11.60 -5.63
CA THR A 97 4.93 -11.26 -5.65
C THR A 97 5.15 -9.78 -5.94
N CYS A 98 4.39 -9.16 -6.84
CA CYS A 98 4.47 -7.71 -7.07
C CYS A 98 4.10 -6.94 -5.80
N ALA A 99 2.99 -7.32 -5.14
CA ALA A 99 2.59 -6.67 -3.89
C ALA A 99 3.63 -6.82 -2.77
N LEU A 100 4.25 -8.01 -2.63
CA LEU A 100 5.31 -8.19 -1.63
C LEU A 100 6.60 -7.45 -2.00
N ALA A 101 6.92 -7.35 -3.29
CA ALA A 101 8.09 -6.64 -3.77
C ALA A 101 8.00 -5.12 -3.51
N SER A 102 6.80 -4.53 -3.46
CA SER A 102 6.65 -3.10 -3.11
C SER A 102 7.20 -2.77 -1.71
N TRP A 103 7.21 -3.74 -0.79
CA TRP A 103 7.72 -3.56 0.56
C TRP A 103 9.24 -3.53 0.67
N ALA A 104 9.98 -3.84 -0.40
CA ALA A 104 11.44 -3.80 -0.40
C ALA A 104 12.01 -2.39 -0.14
N VAL A 105 11.26 -1.35 -0.49
CA VAL A 105 11.71 0.05 -0.47
C VAL A 105 11.07 0.86 0.65
N ILE A 106 10.06 0.31 1.32
CA ILE A 106 9.31 1.03 2.35
C ILE A 106 10.18 1.09 3.61
N PRO A 107 10.66 2.28 4.03
CA PRO A 107 11.43 2.42 5.24
C PRO A 107 10.52 2.36 6.47
N VAL A 108 10.93 1.59 7.48
CA VAL A 108 10.14 1.40 8.71
C VAL A 108 10.64 2.31 9.84
N ASN A 109 11.94 2.57 9.90
CA ASN A 109 12.55 3.40 10.94
C ASN A 109 13.97 3.86 10.53
N GLU A 110 14.51 4.86 11.20
CA GLU A 110 15.92 5.24 11.14
C GLU A 110 16.45 5.45 12.56
N ASN A 111 17.46 4.66 12.95
CA ASN A 111 18.10 4.74 14.25
C ASN A 111 19.61 4.94 14.09
N SER A 112 20.34 5.17 15.19
CA SER A 112 21.82 5.25 15.19
C SER A 112 22.52 4.01 14.63
N TRP A 113 21.80 2.88 14.54
CA TRP A 113 22.26 1.62 13.97
C TRP A 113 22.08 1.51 12.45
N GLY A 114 21.47 2.51 11.81
CA GLY A 114 21.22 2.56 10.37
C GLY A 114 19.75 2.75 9.99
N ARG A 115 19.51 2.82 8.68
CA ARG A 115 18.19 2.91 8.06
C ARG A 115 17.56 1.53 7.96
N TRP A 116 16.35 1.37 8.49
CA TRP A 116 15.63 0.10 8.48
C TRP A 116 14.80 0.02 7.21
N VAL A 117 15.49 -0.29 6.12
CA VAL A 117 14.94 -0.53 4.78
C VAL A 117 15.71 -1.69 4.14
N ILE A 118 15.04 -2.57 3.39
CA ILE A 118 15.72 -3.71 2.75
C ILE A 118 16.66 -3.21 1.66
N SER A 119 16.18 -2.30 0.82
CA SER A 119 16.98 -1.68 -0.24
C SER A 119 16.74 -0.18 -0.26
N ASP A 120 17.76 0.57 0.17
CA ASP A 120 17.77 2.03 0.09
C ASP A 120 18.11 2.44 -1.36
N MET A 121 17.07 2.64 -2.17
CA MET A 121 17.22 3.00 -3.58
C MET A 121 17.05 4.51 -3.76
N ASN A 122 18.00 5.13 -4.47
CA ASN A 122 17.92 6.53 -4.89
C ASN A 122 16.65 6.83 -5.70
N VAL A 123 16.12 5.83 -6.41
CA VAL A 123 14.95 5.95 -7.28
C VAL A 123 13.74 5.19 -6.71
N GLY A 124 13.63 5.16 -5.38
CA GLY A 124 12.66 4.31 -4.68
C GLY A 124 11.19 4.56 -5.02
N ILE A 125 10.82 5.83 -5.26
CA ILE A 125 9.44 6.18 -5.64
C ILE A 125 9.08 5.67 -7.04
N LEU A 126 9.99 5.77 -8.02
CA LEU A 126 9.72 5.25 -9.37
C LEU A 126 9.62 3.72 -9.37
N TYR A 127 10.38 3.04 -8.51
CA TYR A 127 10.23 1.61 -8.30
C TYR A 127 8.84 1.24 -7.79
N LEU A 128 8.29 1.98 -6.82
CA LEU A 128 6.93 1.73 -6.29
C LEU A 128 5.86 1.88 -7.39
N LEU A 129 5.96 2.93 -8.22
CA LEU A 129 5.06 3.12 -9.37
C LEU A 129 5.23 2.00 -10.42
N ALA A 130 6.46 1.57 -10.70
CA ALA A 130 6.70 0.47 -11.63
C ALA A 130 6.12 -0.87 -11.13
N ILE A 131 6.18 -1.12 -9.83
CA ILE A 131 5.61 -2.35 -9.26
C ILE A 131 4.08 -2.32 -9.21
N SER A 132 3.48 -1.16 -8.91
CA SER A 132 2.02 -1.04 -8.96
C SER A 132 1.49 -1.35 -10.37
N SER A 133 2.04 -0.71 -11.40
CA SER A 133 1.70 -0.99 -12.80
C SER A 133 1.92 -2.45 -13.20
N LEU A 134 2.95 -3.13 -12.67
CA LEU A 134 3.12 -4.58 -12.86
C LEU A 134 2.01 -5.42 -12.21
N GLY A 135 1.49 -4.99 -11.06
CA GLY A 135 0.36 -5.63 -10.39
C GLY A 135 -0.91 -5.68 -11.25
N VAL A 136 -1.15 -4.65 -12.07
CA VAL A 136 -2.29 -4.59 -13.00
C VAL A 136 -2.25 -5.73 -14.01
N TYR A 137 -1.08 -6.10 -14.52
CA TYR A 137 -0.95 -7.22 -15.46
C TYR A 137 -1.37 -8.54 -14.82
N GLY A 138 -1.08 -8.76 -13.54
CA GLY A 138 -1.49 -9.96 -12.82
C GLY A 138 -3.02 -10.12 -12.73
N ILE A 139 -3.75 -9.01 -12.66
CA ILE A 139 -5.22 -9.00 -12.63
C ILE A 139 -5.80 -9.28 -14.03
N ILE A 140 -5.23 -8.69 -15.08
CA ILE A 140 -5.64 -8.95 -16.47
C ILE A 140 -5.41 -10.41 -16.84
N MET A 141 -4.22 -10.94 -16.51
CA MET A 141 -3.87 -12.34 -16.78
C MET A 141 -4.84 -13.30 -16.11
N GLY A 142 -5.25 -13.04 -14.87
CA GLY A 142 -6.19 -13.91 -14.15
C GLY A 142 -7.60 -13.92 -14.73
N GLY A 143 -8.11 -12.74 -15.11
CA GLY A 143 -9.41 -12.64 -15.75
C GLY A 143 -9.46 -13.29 -17.14
N TRP A 144 -8.36 -13.18 -17.90
CA TRP A 144 -8.26 -13.81 -19.22
C TRP A 144 -8.09 -15.34 -19.12
N ALA A 145 -7.24 -15.81 -18.21
CA ALA A 145 -6.97 -17.24 -18.03
C ALA A 145 -8.20 -18.05 -17.59
N SER A 146 -9.14 -17.40 -16.91
CA SER A 146 -10.40 -17.99 -16.44
C SER A 146 -11.35 -18.41 -17.58
N ASN A 147 -11.11 -17.96 -18.82
CA ASN A 147 -11.89 -18.31 -20.03
C ASN A 147 -13.42 -18.23 -19.86
N SER A 148 -13.90 -17.20 -19.17
CA SER A 148 -15.31 -16.92 -18.94
C SER A 148 -15.60 -15.43 -19.15
N LYS A 149 -16.78 -15.10 -19.66
CA LYS A 149 -17.12 -13.74 -20.10
C LYS A 149 -17.17 -12.75 -18.93
N TYR A 150 -17.73 -13.12 -17.79
CA TYR A 150 -17.87 -12.21 -16.64
C TYR A 150 -16.54 -11.91 -15.93
N PRO A 151 -15.68 -12.92 -15.63
CA PRO A 151 -14.37 -12.66 -15.05
C PRO A 151 -13.47 -11.80 -15.94
N PHE A 152 -13.53 -12.00 -17.26
CA PHE A 152 -12.77 -11.19 -18.20
C PHE A 152 -13.23 -9.71 -18.20
N MET A 153 -14.55 -9.47 -18.24
CA MET A 153 -15.10 -8.12 -18.15
C MET A 153 -14.79 -7.45 -16.80
N GLY A 154 -14.78 -8.22 -15.71
CA GLY A 154 -14.38 -7.74 -14.38
C GLY A 154 -12.92 -7.33 -14.32
N ALA A 155 -12.00 -8.17 -14.81
CA ALA A 155 -10.58 -7.86 -14.87
C ALA A 155 -10.29 -6.61 -15.71
N LEU A 156 -10.93 -6.45 -16.88
CA LEU A 156 -10.76 -5.26 -17.71
C LEU A 156 -11.22 -3.98 -17.01
N ARG A 157 -12.36 -4.04 -16.29
CA ARG A 157 -12.86 -2.89 -15.53
C ARG A 157 -11.93 -2.52 -14.38
N SER A 158 -11.42 -3.52 -13.65
CA SER A 158 -10.43 -3.32 -12.59
C SER A 158 -9.14 -2.72 -13.10
N ALA A 159 -8.59 -3.28 -14.18
CA ALA A 159 -7.38 -2.78 -14.81
C ALA A 159 -7.52 -1.32 -15.25
N ALA A 160 -8.61 -0.99 -15.94
CA ALA A 160 -8.88 0.38 -16.36
C ALA A 160 -9.04 1.35 -15.18
N GLN A 161 -9.65 0.90 -14.07
CA GLN A 161 -9.77 1.67 -12.84
C GLN A 161 -8.39 1.91 -12.22
N MET A 162 -7.61 0.86 -11.94
CA MET A 162 -6.30 0.97 -11.29
C MET A 162 -5.37 1.91 -12.07
N VAL A 163 -5.25 1.72 -13.39
CA VAL A 163 -4.41 2.57 -14.25
C VAL A 163 -4.87 4.04 -14.24
N SER A 164 -6.18 4.29 -14.22
CA SER A 164 -6.70 5.67 -14.20
C SER A 164 -6.32 6.41 -12.92
N TYR A 165 -6.31 5.72 -11.77
CA TYR A 165 -5.94 6.32 -10.49
C TYR A 165 -4.44 6.34 -10.24
N GLU A 166 -3.68 5.46 -10.87
CA GLU A 166 -2.21 5.46 -10.83
C GLU A 166 -1.64 6.75 -11.44
N VAL A 167 -2.24 7.25 -12.54
CA VAL A 167 -1.85 8.54 -13.14
C VAL A 167 -2.08 9.70 -12.16
N SER A 168 -3.23 9.70 -11.45
CA SER A 168 -3.54 10.70 -10.43
C SER A 168 -2.52 10.66 -9.28
N ILE A 169 -2.20 9.46 -8.79
CA ILE A 169 -1.20 9.24 -7.74
C ILE A 169 0.18 9.70 -8.19
N GLY A 170 0.58 9.43 -9.43
CA GLY A 170 1.83 9.91 -10.02
C GLY A 170 1.98 11.43 -9.92
N PHE A 171 0.96 12.19 -10.32
CA PHE A 171 0.99 13.66 -10.19
C PHE A 171 1.01 14.14 -8.74
N VAL A 172 0.29 13.46 -7.85
CA VAL A 172 0.31 13.80 -6.43
C VAL A 172 1.70 13.59 -5.82
N ILE A 173 2.36 12.49 -6.18
CA ILE A 173 3.71 12.19 -5.72
C ILE A 173 4.70 13.24 -6.26
N ILE A 174 4.55 13.69 -7.50
CA ILE A 174 5.38 14.77 -8.06
C ILE A 174 5.28 16.04 -7.21
N CYS A 175 4.09 16.43 -6.74
CA CYS A 175 3.96 17.59 -5.83
C CYS A 175 4.80 17.43 -4.56
N VAL A 176 4.79 16.25 -3.95
CA VAL A 176 5.58 15.96 -2.74
C VAL A 176 7.08 15.98 -3.07
N LEU A 177 7.47 15.34 -4.17
CA LEU A 177 8.86 15.27 -4.62
C LEU A 177 9.48 16.64 -4.89
N LEU A 178 8.71 17.58 -5.44
CA LEU A 178 9.17 18.95 -5.65
C LEU A 178 9.54 19.65 -4.34
N CYS A 179 8.82 19.36 -3.24
CA CYS A 179 9.13 19.89 -1.92
C CYS A 179 10.37 19.24 -1.29
N VAL A 180 10.66 17.97 -1.60
CA VAL A 180 11.77 17.21 -0.99
C VAL A 180 13.09 17.36 -1.76
N GLY A 181 13.05 17.39 -3.10
CA GLY A 181 14.25 17.41 -3.95
C GLY A 181 14.98 16.08 -4.11
N SER A 182 14.51 14.99 -3.50
CA SER A 182 15.06 13.62 -3.61
C SER A 182 13.96 12.60 -3.94
N LEU A 183 14.31 11.58 -4.73
CA LEU A 183 13.45 10.45 -5.07
C LEU A 183 13.55 9.29 -4.07
N ASN A 184 14.46 9.39 -3.10
CA ASN A 184 14.64 8.38 -2.06
C ASN A 184 13.53 8.50 -1.00
N VAL A 185 12.85 7.38 -0.72
CA VAL A 185 11.75 7.30 0.24
C VAL A 185 12.19 7.65 1.67
N THR A 186 13.42 7.30 2.05
CA THR A 186 13.97 7.64 3.38
C THR A 186 14.18 9.15 3.51
N ASP A 187 14.71 9.79 2.47
CA ASP A 187 14.97 11.23 2.47
C ASP A 187 13.65 12.02 2.47
N VAL A 188 12.58 11.49 1.85
CA VAL A 188 11.23 12.07 1.95
C VAL A 188 10.76 12.15 3.39
N VAL A 189 10.93 11.09 4.19
CA VAL A 189 10.55 11.16 5.62
C VAL A 189 11.43 12.14 6.38
N ASN A 190 12.73 12.17 6.09
CA ASN A 190 13.66 13.07 6.77
C ASN A 190 13.42 14.55 6.45
N SER A 191 12.95 14.88 5.26
CA SER A 191 12.58 16.26 4.89
C SER A 191 11.43 16.80 5.74
N GLN A 192 10.57 15.93 6.28
CA GLN A 192 9.42 16.30 7.10
C GLN A 192 9.78 16.61 8.56
N LYS A 193 11.07 16.62 8.91
CA LYS A 193 11.53 17.09 10.23
C LYS A 193 11.43 18.61 10.37
N THR A 194 11.55 19.35 9.27
CA THR A 194 11.53 20.82 9.27
C THR A 194 10.42 21.32 8.37
N GLY A 195 9.54 22.18 8.89
CA GLY A 195 8.42 22.70 8.12
C GLY A 195 7.85 24.01 8.68
N ILE A 196 6.59 24.27 8.36
CA ILE A 196 5.90 25.52 8.69
C ILE A 196 5.78 25.73 10.20
N GLY A 197 5.61 24.67 10.99
CA GLY A 197 5.59 24.72 12.45
C GLY A 197 6.93 25.16 13.04
N THR A 198 8.05 24.65 12.50
CA THR A 198 9.41 25.06 12.88
C THR A 198 9.66 26.53 12.53
N HIS A 199 9.16 27.00 11.38
CA HIS A 199 9.26 28.42 10.98
C HIS A 199 8.44 29.37 11.87
N ILE A 200 7.37 28.90 12.50
CA ILE A 200 6.56 29.65 13.47
C ILE A 200 7.18 29.61 14.89
N GLY A 201 8.26 28.86 15.09
CA GLY A 201 8.98 28.74 16.36
C GLY A 201 8.44 27.65 17.29
N LEU A 202 7.59 26.75 16.80
CA LEU A 202 7.27 25.51 17.51
C LEU A 202 8.41 24.49 17.36
N THR A 203 8.58 23.63 18.37
CA THR A 203 9.39 22.41 18.21
C THR A 203 8.77 21.52 17.12
N ASN A 204 9.58 20.63 16.52
CA ASN A 204 9.12 19.75 15.44
C ASN A 204 7.78 19.09 15.81
N SER A 205 6.76 19.39 15.01
CA SER A 205 5.36 19.11 15.33
C SER A 205 4.61 18.56 14.12
N LEU A 206 3.40 18.06 14.36
CA LEU A 206 2.44 17.62 13.34
C LEU A 206 2.25 18.61 12.18
N PHE A 207 2.49 19.90 12.42
CA PHE A 207 2.32 20.97 11.45
C PHE A 207 3.48 21.09 10.44
N ASP A 208 4.60 20.42 10.70
CA ASP A 208 5.77 20.39 9.79
C ASP A 208 5.63 19.37 8.67
N TRP A 209 4.66 18.46 8.81
CA TRP A 209 4.45 17.40 7.85
C TRP A 209 3.72 17.87 6.59
N ASN A 210 4.01 17.20 5.47
CA ASN A 210 3.49 17.56 4.15
C ASN A 210 1.96 17.57 4.06
N TRP A 211 1.23 16.84 4.92
CA TRP A 211 -0.24 16.85 4.90
C TRP A 211 -0.84 18.24 5.13
N PHE A 212 -0.17 19.11 5.89
CA PHE A 212 -0.69 20.46 6.17
C PHE A 212 -0.47 21.39 4.96
N ALA A 213 0.76 21.41 4.42
CA ALA A 213 1.09 22.22 3.25
C ALA A 213 0.35 21.75 1.98
N LEU A 214 0.22 20.44 1.80
CA LEU A 214 -0.36 19.79 0.62
C LEU A 214 -1.70 19.11 0.94
N PHE A 215 -2.54 19.72 1.78
CA PHE A 215 -3.80 19.12 2.24
C PHE A 215 -4.73 18.65 1.11
N PRO A 216 -4.98 19.43 0.03
CA PRO A 216 -5.80 18.95 -1.08
C PRO A 216 -5.20 17.70 -1.75
N MET A 217 -3.87 17.65 -1.84
CA MET A 217 -3.16 16.51 -2.45
C MET A 217 -3.19 15.28 -1.56
N PHE A 218 -3.14 15.45 -0.24
CA PHE A 218 -3.35 14.35 0.71
C PHE A 218 -4.71 13.70 0.51
N VAL A 219 -5.78 14.49 0.36
CA VAL A 219 -7.14 13.97 0.10
C VAL A 219 -7.21 13.24 -1.24
N VAL A 220 -6.63 13.81 -2.30
CA VAL A 220 -6.59 13.16 -3.63
C VAL A 220 -5.79 11.86 -3.57
N PHE A 221 -4.65 11.83 -2.89
CA PHE A 221 -3.85 10.61 -2.70
C PHE A 221 -4.64 9.54 -1.98
N PHE A 222 -5.25 9.87 -0.84
CA PHE A 222 -6.03 8.94 -0.02
C PHE A 222 -7.20 8.32 -0.80
N ILE A 223 -7.96 9.14 -1.54
CA ILE A 223 -9.09 8.64 -2.34
C ILE A 223 -8.57 7.82 -3.53
N SER A 224 -7.49 8.23 -4.18
CA SER A 224 -6.91 7.50 -5.31
C SER A 224 -6.34 6.14 -4.85
N ALA A 225 -5.70 6.08 -3.69
CA ALA A 225 -5.18 4.85 -3.10
C ALA A 225 -6.30 3.85 -2.75
N LEU A 226 -7.45 4.34 -2.27
CA LEU A 226 -8.65 3.52 -2.08
C LEU A 226 -9.17 2.96 -3.41
N ALA A 227 -9.17 3.76 -4.46
CA ALA A 227 -9.65 3.37 -5.78
C ALA A 227 -8.70 2.38 -6.48
N GLU A 228 -7.39 2.56 -6.34
CA GLU A 228 -6.39 1.64 -6.89
C GLU A 228 -6.44 0.27 -6.24
N THR A 229 -6.66 0.21 -4.92
CA THR A 229 -6.76 -1.06 -4.19
C THR A 229 -8.12 -1.74 -4.29
N ASN A 230 -9.02 -1.22 -5.15
CA ASN A 230 -10.39 -1.72 -5.37
C ASN A 230 -11.21 -1.90 -4.07
N ARG A 231 -10.96 -1.10 -3.03
CA ARG A 231 -11.67 -1.26 -1.75
C ARG A 231 -13.02 -0.52 -1.77
N PRO A 232 -14.08 -1.02 -1.08
CA PRO A 232 -15.34 -0.28 -0.97
C PRO A 232 -15.09 1.11 -0.38
N PRO A 233 -15.61 2.19 -0.95
CA PRO A 233 -16.76 2.31 -1.88
C PRO A 233 -16.44 2.15 -3.39
N PHE A 234 -15.18 1.96 -3.76
CA PHE A 234 -14.72 1.86 -5.15
C PHE A 234 -14.53 0.41 -5.63
N ASP A 235 -15.16 -0.52 -4.91
CA ASP A 235 -15.15 -1.95 -5.18
C ASP A 235 -16.26 -2.35 -6.16
N LEU A 236 -16.15 -1.88 -7.39
CA LEU A 236 -17.11 -2.18 -8.46
C LEU A 236 -16.78 -3.48 -9.21
N VAL A 237 -15.61 -4.05 -8.93
CA VAL A 237 -15.09 -5.23 -9.60
C VAL A 237 -15.44 -6.48 -8.79
N GLU A 238 -15.39 -6.42 -7.46
CA GLU A 238 -15.81 -7.50 -6.56
C GLU A 238 -17.31 -7.41 -6.22
N ALA A 239 -17.99 -6.33 -6.64
CA ALA A 239 -19.40 -6.10 -6.36
C ALA A 239 -20.28 -7.30 -6.76
N GLU A 240 -20.80 -7.98 -5.73
CA GLU A 240 -21.71 -9.12 -5.84
C GLU A 240 -22.94 -8.85 -6.71
N SER A 241 -23.37 -7.59 -6.79
CA SER A 241 -24.54 -7.15 -7.55
C SER A 241 -24.31 -7.03 -9.06
N GLU A 242 -23.07 -6.85 -9.52
CA GLU A 242 -22.77 -6.69 -10.96
C GLU A 242 -21.99 -7.88 -11.52
N LEU A 243 -20.97 -8.37 -10.81
CA LEU A 243 -20.02 -9.35 -11.33
C LEU A 243 -19.75 -10.53 -10.38
N VAL A 244 -20.56 -10.69 -9.33
CA VAL A 244 -20.49 -11.73 -8.29
C VAL A 244 -19.20 -11.71 -7.46
N ALA A 245 -18.02 -11.78 -8.09
CA ALA A 245 -16.68 -11.61 -7.49
C ALA A 245 -15.60 -11.21 -8.53
N GLY A 246 -16.00 -10.64 -9.69
CA GLY A 246 -15.07 -10.13 -10.70
C GLY A 246 -14.12 -11.19 -11.27
N PHE A 247 -12.81 -10.88 -11.25
CA PHE A 247 -11.78 -11.78 -11.77
C PHE A 247 -11.47 -12.97 -10.85
N MET A 248 -11.99 -12.97 -9.61
CA MET A 248 -11.73 -14.04 -8.62
C MET A 248 -12.77 -15.18 -8.68
N VAL A 249 -13.82 -15.06 -9.49
CA VAL A 249 -14.98 -15.99 -9.50
C VAL A 249 -14.58 -17.45 -9.72
N GLU A 250 -13.67 -17.71 -10.65
CA GLU A 250 -13.24 -19.08 -11.02
C GLU A 250 -12.09 -19.60 -10.13
N TYR A 251 -11.51 -18.73 -9.30
CA TYR A 251 -10.42 -19.08 -8.42
C TYR A 251 -10.92 -19.72 -7.15
N SER A 252 -10.32 -20.86 -6.79
CA SER A 252 -10.66 -21.61 -5.60
C SER A 252 -9.43 -21.80 -4.71
N SER A 253 -9.66 -22.05 -3.42
CA SER A 253 -8.62 -22.46 -2.46
C SER A 253 -7.38 -21.53 -2.41
N THR A 254 -6.17 -22.07 -2.61
CA THR A 254 -4.89 -21.35 -2.51
C THR A 254 -4.73 -20.24 -3.56
N PRO A 255 -5.03 -20.44 -4.86
CA PRO A 255 -5.04 -19.33 -5.82
C PRO A 255 -5.92 -18.14 -5.41
N TYR A 256 -7.11 -18.40 -4.86
CA TYR A 256 -7.97 -17.33 -4.33
C TYR A 256 -7.33 -16.62 -3.14
N LEU A 257 -6.74 -17.39 -2.21
CA LEU A 257 -6.01 -16.83 -1.07
C LEU A 257 -4.87 -15.91 -1.51
N LEU A 258 -4.14 -16.26 -2.57
CA LEU A 258 -3.02 -15.44 -3.08
C LEU A 258 -3.50 -14.09 -3.64
N TYR A 259 -4.65 -14.04 -4.32
CA TYR A 259 -5.24 -12.78 -4.76
C TYR A 259 -5.63 -11.90 -3.59
N MET A 260 -6.37 -12.46 -2.61
CA MET A 260 -6.76 -11.73 -1.41
C MET A 260 -5.53 -11.24 -0.63
N LEU A 261 -4.52 -12.08 -0.49
CA LEU A 261 -3.27 -11.71 0.18
C LEU A 261 -2.58 -10.57 -0.56
N GLY A 262 -2.45 -10.65 -1.89
CA GLY A 262 -1.87 -9.59 -2.71
C GLY A 262 -2.61 -8.26 -2.55
N GLU A 263 -3.95 -8.28 -2.56
CA GLU A 263 -4.77 -7.08 -2.34
C GLU A 263 -4.50 -6.48 -0.96
N TYR A 264 -4.53 -7.27 0.12
CA TYR A 264 -4.28 -6.76 1.47
C TYR A 264 -2.84 -6.28 1.69
N VAL A 265 -1.86 -6.91 1.04
CA VAL A 265 -0.47 -6.42 1.01
C VAL A 265 -0.40 -5.06 0.30
N SER A 266 -1.07 -4.90 -0.83
CA SER A 266 -1.12 -3.63 -1.59
C SER A 266 -1.85 -2.52 -0.83
N ILE A 267 -2.94 -2.83 -0.12
CA ILE A 267 -3.65 -1.89 0.77
C ILE A 267 -2.70 -1.39 1.86
N THR A 268 -1.99 -2.31 2.50
CA THR A 268 -1.06 -1.95 3.57
C THR A 268 0.11 -1.13 3.00
N ALA A 269 0.60 -1.45 1.79
CA ALA A 269 1.63 -0.68 1.11
C ALA A 269 1.17 0.76 0.79
N MET A 270 -0.08 0.94 0.34
CA MET A 270 -0.67 2.26 0.10
C MET A 270 -0.89 3.06 1.39
N CYS A 271 -1.27 2.39 2.49
CA CYS A 271 -1.35 3.01 3.81
C CYS A 271 0.03 3.47 4.31
N ALA A 272 1.06 2.64 4.09
CA ALA A 272 2.46 2.99 4.37
C ALA A 272 2.94 4.17 3.52
N MET A 273 2.62 4.17 2.22
CA MET A 273 2.99 5.26 1.31
C MET A 273 2.30 6.58 1.70
N THR A 274 1.01 6.54 2.07
CA THR A 274 0.30 7.71 2.61
C THR A 274 1.00 8.25 3.85
N THR A 275 1.43 7.35 4.74
CA THR A 275 2.11 7.70 5.99
C THR A 275 3.47 8.34 5.74
N ILE A 276 4.23 7.82 4.78
CA ILE A 276 5.56 8.33 4.42
C ILE A 276 5.47 9.67 3.70
N LEU A 277 4.60 9.79 2.69
CA LEU A 277 4.53 10.99 1.86
C LEU A 277 3.92 12.19 2.59
N PHE A 278 3.00 11.96 3.53
CA PHE A 278 2.20 13.03 4.14
C PHE A 278 2.26 13.11 5.66
N LEU A 279 2.39 11.98 6.38
CA LEU A 279 2.23 11.93 7.85
C LEU A 279 3.55 11.75 8.60
N GLY A 280 4.70 12.06 8.02
CA GLY A 280 5.95 12.06 8.79
C GLY A 280 6.57 10.68 9.01
N GLY A 281 6.15 9.60 8.35
CA GLY A 281 6.75 8.27 8.50
C GLY A 281 6.93 7.84 9.97
N TRP A 282 8.18 7.58 10.39
CA TRP A 282 8.56 7.22 11.77
C TRP A 282 8.76 8.39 12.73
N LEU A 283 8.57 9.64 12.29
CA LEU A 283 8.74 10.82 13.14
C LEU A 283 7.66 10.90 14.23
N PRO A 284 8.00 11.26 15.47
CA PRO A 284 7.03 11.50 16.52
C PRO A 284 6.16 12.73 16.18
N PRO A 285 4.91 12.77 16.66
CA PRO A 285 4.00 13.88 16.40
C PRO A 285 4.43 15.19 17.08
N LEU A 286 5.15 15.11 18.20
CA LEU A 286 5.71 16.23 18.94
C LEU A 286 7.07 15.82 19.50
N ASP A 287 8.06 16.70 19.37
CA ASP A 287 9.41 16.53 19.89
C ASP A 287 9.47 16.79 21.41
N ILE A 288 8.87 15.88 22.19
CA ILE A 288 8.85 15.92 23.66
C ILE A 288 9.54 14.67 24.20
N TRP A 289 10.31 14.82 25.28
CA TRP A 289 11.11 13.75 25.91
C TRP A 289 10.38 12.39 26.08
N PRO A 290 9.08 12.31 26.47
CA PRO A 290 8.37 11.02 26.56
C PRO A 290 8.06 10.37 25.21
N LEU A 291 7.80 11.16 24.16
CA LEU A 291 7.41 10.66 22.84
C LEU A 291 8.62 10.23 22.01
N ASN A 292 9.76 10.87 22.25
CA ASN A 292 11.04 10.50 21.63
C ASN A 292 11.65 9.23 22.22
N ALA A 293 11.29 8.87 23.45
CA ALA A 293 11.72 7.62 24.08
C ALA A 293 11.07 6.39 23.41
N VAL A 294 9.95 6.56 22.70
CA VAL A 294 9.28 5.49 21.96
C VAL A 294 10.01 5.26 20.64
N PRO A 295 10.43 4.02 20.31
CA PRO A 295 11.09 3.72 19.05
C PRO A 295 10.24 4.14 17.83
N GLY A 296 10.87 4.76 16.82
CA GLY A 296 10.19 5.28 15.61
C GLY A 296 9.33 4.26 14.86
N ILE A 297 9.67 2.97 14.95
CA ILE A 297 8.87 1.87 14.39
C ILE A 297 7.43 1.84 14.92
N PHE A 298 7.20 2.19 16.19
CA PHE A 298 5.85 2.23 16.75
C PHE A 298 5.05 3.40 16.18
N TRP A 299 5.68 4.56 15.95
CA TRP A 299 5.04 5.70 15.31
C TRP A 299 4.62 5.39 13.88
N PHE A 300 5.51 4.75 13.12
CA PHE A 300 5.19 4.29 11.78
C PHE A 300 4.00 3.30 11.81
N LEU A 301 4.04 2.28 12.67
CA LEU A 301 2.97 1.28 12.78
C LEU A 301 1.63 1.91 13.19
N ILE A 302 1.63 2.80 14.20
CA ILE A 302 0.41 3.48 14.66
C ILE A 302 -0.22 4.29 13.54
N LYS A 303 0.57 5.03 12.77
CA LYS A 303 0.08 5.83 11.64
C LYS A 303 -0.45 4.95 10.51
N VAL A 304 0.25 3.86 10.17
CA VAL A 304 -0.22 2.89 9.17
C VAL A 304 -1.56 2.28 9.60
N VAL A 305 -1.68 1.86 10.86
CA VAL A 305 -2.93 1.32 11.43
C VAL A 305 -4.03 2.38 11.44
N PHE A 306 -3.70 3.65 11.71
CA PHE A 306 -4.66 4.75 11.66
C PHE A 306 -5.18 5.00 10.24
N VAL A 307 -4.30 5.04 9.24
CA VAL A 307 -4.71 5.17 7.82
C VAL A 307 -5.53 3.96 7.38
N PHE A 308 -5.14 2.74 7.79
CA PHE A 308 -5.94 1.54 7.52
C PHE A 308 -7.31 1.59 8.21
N PHE A 309 -7.38 2.10 9.44
CA PHE A 309 -8.65 2.33 10.13
C PHE A 309 -9.52 3.33 9.36
N MET A 310 -8.95 4.41 8.82
CA MET A 310 -9.66 5.33 7.93
C MET A 310 -10.19 4.60 6.69
N PHE A 311 -9.41 3.73 6.05
CA PHE A 311 -9.85 2.92 4.90
C PHE A 311 -11.07 2.05 5.28
N ALA A 312 -11.01 1.37 6.43
CA ALA A 312 -12.09 0.53 6.92
C ALA A 312 -13.36 1.34 7.29
N MET A 313 -13.19 2.56 7.82
CA MET A 313 -14.31 3.44 8.16
C MET A 313 -14.99 4.03 6.92
N VAL A 314 -14.22 4.41 5.90
CA VAL A 314 -14.75 4.97 4.64
C VAL A 314 -15.67 3.97 3.95
N LYS A 315 -15.32 2.67 3.98
CA LYS A 315 -16.20 1.58 3.54
C LYS A 315 -17.58 1.58 4.20
N ALA A 316 -17.66 1.98 5.46
CA ALA A 316 -18.93 1.99 6.21
C ALA A 316 -19.71 3.30 6.05
N MET A 317 -19.03 4.42 5.79
CA MET A 317 -19.66 5.74 5.68
C MET A 317 -20.15 6.07 4.28
N VAL A 318 -19.43 5.65 3.24
CA VAL A 318 -19.65 6.11 1.86
C VAL A 318 -20.40 5.05 1.06
N PRO A 319 -21.49 5.42 0.34
CA PRO A 319 -22.17 4.48 -0.54
C PRO A 319 -21.27 4.07 -1.71
N ARG A 320 -21.53 2.89 -2.28
CA ARG A 320 -20.81 2.42 -3.47
C ARG A 320 -21.04 3.40 -4.63
N TYR A 321 -19.97 3.78 -5.31
CA TYR A 321 -20.06 4.56 -6.55
C TYR A 321 -20.35 3.63 -7.72
N ARG A 322 -20.97 4.16 -8.79
CA ARG A 322 -21.06 3.46 -10.08
C ARG A 322 -19.77 3.63 -10.88
N TYR A 323 -19.41 2.63 -11.68
CA TYR A 323 -18.18 2.65 -12.50
C TYR A 323 -18.03 3.90 -13.36
N ASP A 324 -19.09 4.31 -14.05
CA ASP A 324 -19.06 5.53 -14.89
C ASP A 324 -18.77 6.80 -14.06
N GLN A 325 -19.26 6.87 -12.83
CA GLN A 325 -19.07 8.01 -11.94
C GLN A 325 -17.65 8.03 -11.37
N LEU A 326 -17.13 6.86 -11.01
CA LEU A 326 -15.76 6.65 -10.53
C LEU A 326 -14.76 7.08 -11.61
N MET A 327 -14.91 6.58 -12.85
CA MET A 327 -14.02 6.96 -13.95
C MET A 327 -14.09 8.46 -14.25
N ARG A 328 -15.28 9.06 -14.15
CA ARG A 328 -15.45 10.51 -14.31
C ARG A 328 -14.76 11.29 -13.19
N LEU A 329 -14.76 10.81 -11.96
CA LEU A 329 -14.09 11.45 -10.82
C LEU A 329 -12.57 11.48 -11.04
N GLY A 330 -11.96 10.35 -11.41
CA GLY A 330 -10.53 10.28 -11.71
C GLY A 330 -10.12 11.24 -12.83
N TRP A 331 -10.80 11.17 -13.98
CA TRP A 331 -10.41 11.92 -15.18
C TRP A 331 -10.83 13.38 -15.19
N LYS A 332 -12.01 13.74 -14.66
CA LYS A 332 -12.51 15.12 -14.73
C LYS A 332 -12.22 15.95 -13.48
N VAL A 333 -11.95 15.30 -12.35
CA VAL A 333 -11.74 16.01 -11.07
C VAL A 333 -10.30 15.85 -10.61
N PHE A 334 -9.84 14.62 -10.39
CA PHE A 334 -8.52 14.40 -9.78
C PHE A 334 -7.35 14.74 -10.71
N LEU A 335 -7.41 14.35 -11.98
CA LEU A 335 -6.33 14.64 -12.93
C LEU A 335 -6.14 16.15 -13.17
N PRO A 336 -7.19 16.96 -13.43
CA PRO A 336 -7.02 18.41 -13.56
C PRO A 336 -6.58 19.07 -12.25
N LEU A 337 -7.12 18.62 -11.10
CA LEU A 337 -6.78 19.17 -9.80
C LEU A 337 -5.31 18.90 -9.45
N SER A 338 -4.81 17.68 -9.67
CA SER A 338 -3.43 17.32 -9.40
C SER A 338 -2.45 18.06 -10.31
N LEU A 339 -2.76 18.20 -11.60
CA LEU A 339 -1.96 18.99 -12.55
C LEU A 339 -1.87 20.46 -12.15
N VAL A 340 -2.98 21.11 -11.82
CA VAL A 340 -2.99 22.51 -11.36
C VAL A 340 -2.15 22.65 -10.10
N MET A 341 -2.26 21.71 -9.16
CA MET A 341 -1.47 21.73 -7.94
C MET A 341 0.02 21.53 -8.18
N VAL A 342 0.45 20.71 -9.14
CA VAL A 342 1.87 20.59 -9.52
C VAL A 342 2.42 21.94 -9.98
N VAL A 343 1.65 22.69 -10.79
CA VAL A 343 2.07 24.02 -11.26
C VAL A 343 2.13 25.01 -10.10
N ILE A 344 1.16 24.98 -9.20
CA ILE A 344 1.12 25.85 -8.02
C ILE A 344 2.30 25.55 -7.09
N THR A 345 2.57 24.29 -6.78
CA THR A 345 3.69 23.91 -5.89
C THR A 345 5.03 24.32 -6.50
N ALA A 346 5.24 24.07 -7.80
CA ALA A 346 6.42 24.52 -8.51
C ALA A 346 6.58 26.05 -8.49
N ALA A 347 5.50 26.80 -8.74
CA ALA A 347 5.53 28.26 -8.71
C ALA A 347 5.84 28.81 -7.31
N VAL A 348 5.21 28.28 -6.27
CA VAL A 348 5.45 28.69 -4.89
C VAL A 348 6.90 28.43 -4.48
N LEU A 349 7.46 27.28 -4.84
CA LEU A 349 8.85 26.95 -4.53
C LEU A 349 9.84 27.87 -5.28
N GLN A 350 9.59 28.15 -6.56
CA GLN A 350 10.46 29.00 -7.37
C GLN A 350 10.41 30.48 -6.97
N PHE A 351 9.22 31.04 -6.71
CA PHE A 351 9.03 32.46 -6.41
C PHE A 351 9.05 32.78 -4.92
N GLY A 352 8.75 31.79 -4.06
CA GLY A 352 8.75 31.93 -2.60
C GLY A 352 10.13 31.80 -1.95
N GLY A 353 11.17 31.47 -2.72
CA GLY A 353 12.56 31.41 -2.22
C GLY A 353 12.87 30.20 -1.33
N PHE A 354 12.02 29.17 -1.32
CA PHE A 354 12.23 27.95 -0.51
C PHE A 354 13.18 26.92 -1.14
N LEU A 355 13.64 27.18 -2.38
CA LEU A 355 14.57 26.31 -3.14
C LEU A 355 16.04 26.77 -3.08
N SER A 356 16.41 27.78 -2.29
CA SER A 356 17.79 28.28 -2.18
C SER A 356 18.56 27.74 -0.99
#